data_AF-A0A9R1WET5-F1
#
_entry.id   AF-A0A9R1WET5-F1
#
_cell.length_a   1.000
_cell.length_b   1.000
_cell.length_c   1.000
_cell.angle_alpha   90.00
_cell.angle_beta   90.00
_cell.angle_gamma   90.00
#
_symmetry.space_group_name_H-M   'P 1'
#
loop_
_entity.id
_entity.type
_entity.pdbx_description
1 polymer ?
#
loop_
_entity_poly.entity_id
_entity_poly.type
_entity_poly.pdbx_seq_one_letter_code
_entity_poly.pdbx_strand_id
1 'polypeptide(L)'
;MVMEQEEYTKEQIDWSYIEFVDNQDILDLIEKKPGGILALLDEAWYVDLFVTYQTEFFLDKNKDYVVAEQQALLSASKCTFVSNLFPPLAEESSKTSKFSSIGSRFKSQLTQLLETLSHTEPHYIRCVKPNNLLKPSIFENQNILQQLRCGVISIVLIRISSYSDDDIKTSKLLIEKANLQGYQIGKTKVFLRAGQMAELDARRSEVLGRSASKVQRKFLTHSAQKKYNSLKQSSIHIQAVCRGQIGRNRYENRRRDVASVKLQKDGRMFIKRKAYKTLSASAINIQSAIRGMAARNEYRNKKTEDAAIILQDIILSKI
;
A
#
# COMPACT_ATOMS: atom_id res chain seq x y z
N MET A 1 40.91 -17.24 13.12
CA MET A 1 41.60 -18.21 12.24
C MET A 1 42.51 -19.21 12.97
N VAL A 2 43.08 -18.93 14.16
CA VAL A 2 43.76 -19.96 14.98
C VAL A 2 42.87 -21.19 15.21
N MET A 3 41.59 -20.95 15.55
CA MET A 3 40.60 -22.03 15.73
C MET A 3 40.30 -22.86 14.47
N GLU A 4 40.55 -22.35 13.26
CA GLU A 4 40.24 -23.06 12.00
C GLU A 4 41.36 -24.04 11.63
N GLN A 5 42.61 -23.69 11.96
CA GLN A 5 43.80 -24.52 11.76
C GLN A 5 43.86 -25.67 12.79
N GLU A 6 43.45 -25.40 14.03
CA GLU A 6 43.24 -26.44 15.05
C GLU A 6 42.16 -27.44 14.61
N GLU A 7 41.12 -26.96 13.93
CA GLU A 7 40.03 -27.80 13.43
C GLU A 7 40.48 -28.73 12.29
N TYR A 8 41.28 -28.26 11.33
CA TYR A 8 41.84 -29.14 10.29
C TYR A 8 42.75 -30.23 10.87
N THR A 9 43.54 -29.88 11.88
CA THR A 9 44.40 -30.85 12.59
C THR A 9 43.56 -31.89 13.35
N LYS A 10 42.47 -31.46 14.00
CA LYS A 10 41.52 -32.34 14.72
C LYS A 10 40.79 -33.31 13.77
N GLU A 11 40.48 -32.84 12.57
CA GLU A 11 39.75 -33.59 11.54
C GLU A 11 40.66 -34.45 10.63
N GLN A 12 41.99 -34.41 10.83
CA GLN A 12 43.00 -35.12 10.03
C GLN A 12 42.97 -34.76 8.54
N ILE A 13 42.83 -33.47 8.25
CA ILE A 13 42.79 -32.89 6.90
C ILE A 13 44.16 -32.36 6.51
N ASP A 14 44.55 -32.51 5.24
CA ASP A 14 45.81 -32.00 4.70
C ASP A 14 45.66 -30.50 4.34
N TRP A 15 46.41 -29.60 4.99
CA TRP A 15 46.27 -28.14 4.86
C TRP A 15 47.61 -27.35 4.86
N SER A 16 47.58 -26.12 4.33
CA SER A 16 48.71 -25.17 4.29
C SER A 16 48.28 -23.77 4.79
N TYR A 17 49.23 -22.99 5.34
CA TYR A 17 48.96 -21.71 6.01
C TYR A 17 48.47 -20.61 5.05
N ILE A 18 47.43 -19.85 5.45
CA ILE A 18 46.83 -18.74 4.68
C ILE A 18 46.75 -17.48 5.56
N GLU A 19 47.24 -16.34 5.07
CA GLU A 19 47.20 -15.02 5.71
C GLU A 19 45.86 -14.29 5.47
N PHE A 20 45.32 -13.58 6.48
CA PHE A 20 44.06 -12.81 6.40
C PHE A 20 44.18 -11.43 7.05
N VAL A 21 43.39 -10.46 6.57
CA VAL A 21 43.35 -9.07 7.06
C VAL A 21 42.16 -8.87 7.99
N ASP A 22 42.43 -8.77 9.30
CA ASP A 22 41.48 -8.59 10.40
C ASP A 22 40.98 -7.13 10.50
N ASN A 23 39.71 -6.91 10.91
CA ASN A 23 39.15 -5.57 11.17
C ASN A 23 39.41 -5.07 12.60
N GLN A 24 40.19 -5.83 13.37
CA GLN A 24 40.69 -5.44 14.69
C GLN A 24 41.45 -4.10 14.64
N ASP A 25 42.06 -3.75 13.50
CA ASP A 25 42.69 -2.46 13.24
C ASP A 25 41.72 -1.28 13.35
N ILE A 26 40.49 -1.40 12.84
CA ILE A 26 39.44 -0.38 12.92
C ILE A 26 38.88 -0.27 14.34
N LEU A 27 38.67 -1.40 15.02
CA LEU A 27 38.20 -1.41 16.41
C LEU A 27 39.26 -0.79 17.33
N ASP A 28 40.52 -1.13 17.10
CA ASP A 28 41.66 -0.54 17.78
C ASP A 28 41.75 0.96 17.49
N LEU A 29 41.54 1.39 16.24
CA LEU A 29 41.50 2.80 15.85
C LEU A 29 40.40 3.58 16.57
N ILE A 30 39.30 2.95 16.98
CA ILE A 30 38.21 3.64 17.70
C ILE A 30 38.46 3.62 19.22
N GLU A 31 38.89 2.48 19.79
CA GLU A 31 38.80 2.25 21.23
C GLU A 31 40.12 2.09 22.00
N LYS A 32 41.23 1.79 21.31
CA LYS A 32 42.50 1.39 21.95
C LYS A 32 43.11 2.55 22.72
N LYS A 33 43.59 2.32 23.94
CA LYS A 33 44.38 3.33 24.67
C LYS A 33 45.87 3.17 24.34
N PRO A 34 46.65 4.25 24.15
CA PRO A 34 46.23 5.66 24.23
C PRO A 34 45.78 6.30 22.90
N GLY A 35 45.68 5.56 21.78
CA GLY A 35 45.60 6.12 20.41
C GLY A 35 44.32 5.91 19.61
N GLY A 36 43.23 5.43 20.21
CA GLY A 36 41.94 5.26 19.55
C GLY A 36 41.13 6.56 19.55
N ILE A 37 40.27 6.80 18.57
CA ILE A 37 39.48 8.02 18.38
C ILE A 37 38.73 8.43 19.67
N LEU A 38 38.20 7.50 20.46
CA LEU A 38 37.54 7.83 21.74
C LEU A 38 38.52 8.25 22.85
N ALA A 39 39.77 7.77 22.80
CA ALA A 39 40.85 8.21 23.68
C ALA A 39 41.52 9.51 23.18
N LEU A 40 41.55 9.72 21.86
CA LEU A 40 42.02 10.92 21.16
C LEU A 40 40.93 12.01 21.05
N LEU A 41 39.68 11.72 21.38
CA LEU A 41 38.67 12.77 21.60
C LEU A 41 38.93 13.55 22.91
N ASP A 42 39.83 13.06 23.77
CA ASP A 42 40.48 13.82 24.84
C ASP A 42 41.81 14.47 24.40
N GLU A 43 42.40 14.13 23.25
CA GLU A 43 43.60 14.76 22.62
C GLU A 43 43.64 14.44 21.10
N ALA A 44 43.36 15.43 20.26
CA ALA A 44 42.79 15.37 18.90
C ALA A 44 43.30 14.36 17.81
N TRP A 45 42.39 14.15 16.83
CA TRP A 45 42.47 13.95 15.35
C TRP A 45 42.40 12.56 14.63
N TYR A 46 41.46 12.51 13.63
CA TYR A 46 41.30 11.78 12.32
C TYR A 46 41.51 10.23 12.22
N VAL A 47 40.75 9.36 11.49
CA VAL A 47 40.38 9.29 10.03
C VAL A 47 39.29 8.19 9.72
N ASP A 48 38.51 8.37 8.64
CA ASP A 48 37.86 7.49 7.61
C ASP A 48 36.91 6.28 7.85
N LEU A 49 35.60 6.55 7.67
CA LEU A 49 34.66 5.82 6.79
C LEU A 49 33.42 6.73 6.57
N PHE A 50 33.34 7.49 5.47
CA PHE A 50 32.72 8.84 5.44
C PHE A 50 31.20 8.96 5.75
N VAL A 51 30.85 8.83 7.03
CA VAL A 51 30.01 9.82 7.71
C VAL A 51 30.94 10.97 8.07
N THR A 52 30.75 12.15 7.47
CA THR A 52 31.53 13.34 7.83
C THR A 52 30.98 13.92 9.13
N TYR A 53 31.81 13.94 10.16
CA TYR A 53 31.50 14.58 11.42
C TYR A 53 32.06 16.00 11.41
N GLN A 54 31.20 16.99 11.63
CA GLN A 54 31.64 18.35 11.93
C GLN A 54 32.11 18.38 13.39
N THR A 55 33.39 18.74 13.61
CA THR A 55 34.04 18.68 14.93
C THR A 55 33.74 19.89 15.81
N GLU A 56 33.08 20.92 15.27
CA GLU A 56 32.69 22.11 16.02
C GLU A 56 31.82 21.72 17.23
N PHE A 57 32.17 22.24 18.41
CA PHE A 57 31.52 21.96 19.69
C PHE A 57 31.59 20.52 20.20
N PHE A 58 32.37 19.61 19.62
CA PHE A 58 32.49 18.24 20.13
C PHE A 58 32.98 18.21 21.59
N LEU A 59 33.99 19.01 21.92
CA LEU A 59 34.52 19.11 23.28
C LEU A 59 33.46 19.64 24.26
N ASP A 60 32.72 20.67 23.87
CA ASP A 60 31.69 21.26 24.75
C ASP A 60 30.49 20.33 24.93
N LYS A 61 30.12 19.58 23.88
CA LYS A 61 29.10 18.52 23.97
C LYS A 61 29.57 17.33 24.81
N ASN A 62 30.87 17.05 24.86
CA ASN A 62 31.42 15.90 25.60
C ASN A 62 31.69 16.22 27.09
N LYS A 63 31.78 17.51 27.44
CA LYS A 63 31.85 17.98 28.83
C LYS A 63 30.49 17.77 29.50
N ASP A 64 30.38 16.70 30.28
CA ASP A 64 29.22 16.44 31.14
C ASP A 64 29.32 17.28 32.44
N TYR A 65 29.29 18.61 32.29
CA TYR A 65 29.49 19.52 33.40
C TYR A 65 28.16 19.88 34.06
N VAL A 66 27.81 19.16 35.12
CA VAL A 66 26.79 19.60 36.07
C VAL A 66 27.51 20.32 37.21
N VAL A 67 27.22 21.62 37.34
CA VAL A 67 27.73 22.45 38.43
C VAL A 67 27.19 21.89 39.75
N ALA A 68 28.09 21.51 40.67
CA ALA A 68 27.71 20.88 41.93
C ALA A 68 26.74 21.76 42.75
N GLU A 69 26.92 23.08 42.70
CA GLU A 69 26.06 24.08 43.33
C GLU A 69 24.64 24.09 42.74
N GLN A 70 24.51 23.89 41.42
CA GLN A 70 23.21 23.80 40.76
C GLN A 70 22.49 22.50 41.14
N GLN A 71 23.23 21.39 41.21
CA GLN A 71 22.66 20.11 41.66
C GLN A 71 22.22 20.17 43.12
N ALA A 72 23.00 20.81 44.00
CA ALA A 72 22.65 21.03 45.40
C ALA A 72 21.41 21.93 45.56
N LEU A 73 21.27 22.96 44.73
CA LEU A 73 20.08 23.81 44.72
C LEU A 73 18.83 23.03 44.29
N LEU A 74 18.95 22.20 43.25
CA LEU A 74 17.83 21.42 42.72
C LEU A 74 17.42 20.28 43.66
N SER A 75 18.38 19.64 44.34
CA SER A 75 18.10 18.62 45.35
C SER A 75 17.42 19.20 46.60
N ALA A 76 17.72 20.45 46.96
CA ALA A 76 17.09 21.19 48.07
C ALA A 76 15.69 21.75 47.74
N SER A 77 15.18 21.49 46.53
CA SER A 77 13.84 21.94 46.12
C SER A 77 12.75 21.37 47.02
N LYS A 78 11.77 22.21 47.37
CA LYS A 78 10.56 21.78 48.10
C LYS A 78 9.61 20.94 47.25
N CYS A 79 9.80 20.94 45.93
CA CYS A 79 9.02 20.12 45.01
C CYS A 79 9.61 18.70 44.97
N THR A 80 8.86 17.72 45.47
CA THR A 80 9.28 16.32 45.53
C THR A 80 9.66 15.73 44.18
N PHE A 81 8.99 16.15 43.10
CA PHE A 81 9.37 15.74 41.74
C PHE A 81 10.77 16.23 41.37
N VAL A 82 11.11 17.48 41.67
CA VAL A 82 12.40 18.09 41.31
C VAL A 82 13.53 17.52 42.16
N SER A 83 13.33 17.37 43.48
CA SER A 83 14.35 16.78 44.35
C SER A 83 14.67 15.33 43.99
N ASN A 84 13.68 14.57 43.49
CA ASN A 84 13.86 13.17 43.10
C ASN A 84 14.60 13.00 41.76
N LEU A 85 14.56 13.99 40.87
CA LEU A 85 15.31 13.96 39.61
C LEU A 85 16.82 14.19 39.81
N PHE A 86 17.20 14.83 40.91
CA PHE A 86 18.58 15.20 41.23
C PHE A 86 18.97 14.67 42.61
N PRO A 87 19.19 13.34 42.75
CA PRO A 87 19.59 12.77 44.03
C PRO A 87 20.91 13.38 44.53
N PRO A 88 21.10 13.49 45.85
CA PRO A 88 22.34 13.99 46.42
C PRO A 88 23.51 13.10 46.00
N LEU A 89 24.62 13.73 45.63
CA LEU A 89 25.86 13.02 45.29
C LEU A 89 26.35 12.26 46.54
N ALA A 90 26.86 11.04 46.34
CA ALA A 90 27.53 10.31 47.42
C ALA A 90 28.73 11.11 47.93
N GLU A 91 28.88 11.25 49.25
CA GLU A 91 30.05 11.88 49.86
C GLU A 91 31.30 11.03 49.57
N GLU A 92 31.98 11.28 48.45
CA GLU A 92 33.28 10.67 48.19
C GLU A 92 34.41 11.51 48.80
N SER A 93 35.14 10.84 49.68
CA SER A 93 36.35 11.30 50.34
C SER A 93 37.50 11.49 49.35
N SER A 94 38.07 12.69 49.35
CA SER A 94 39.46 13.01 49.01
C SER A 94 40.06 12.54 47.66
N LYS A 95 40.45 13.54 46.87
CA LYS A 95 41.54 13.59 45.86
C LYS A 95 41.25 12.95 44.48
N THR A 96 41.24 13.85 43.50
CA THR A 96 41.08 13.66 42.04
C THR A 96 39.63 13.39 41.61
N SER A 97 38.85 14.48 41.48
CA SER A 97 37.68 14.50 40.61
C SER A 97 38.16 14.14 39.19
N LYS A 98 38.12 12.85 38.85
CA LYS A 98 38.42 12.38 37.50
C LYS A 98 37.32 12.92 36.61
N PHE A 99 37.68 13.80 35.69
CA PHE A 99 36.79 14.26 34.64
C PHE A 99 36.15 13.05 33.95
N SER A 100 34.83 12.93 34.06
CA SER A 100 34.06 11.87 33.42
C SER A 100 33.30 12.50 32.27
N SER A 101 33.79 12.26 31.05
CA SER A 101 33.15 12.73 29.82
C SER A 101 31.92 11.90 29.46
N ILE A 102 31.01 12.46 28.67
CA ILE A 102 29.86 11.73 28.13
C ILE A 102 30.32 10.48 27.37
N GLY A 103 31.40 10.60 26.58
CA GLY A 103 32.00 9.48 25.87
C GLY A 103 32.47 8.35 26.78
N SER A 104 33.11 8.68 27.92
CA SER A 104 33.55 7.67 28.88
C SER A 104 32.38 6.92 29.54
N ARG A 105 31.29 7.63 29.87
CA ARG A 105 30.06 7.05 30.43
C ARG A 105 29.35 6.17 29.42
N PHE A 106 29.19 6.66 28.18
CA PHE A 106 28.59 5.90 27.09
C PHE A 106 29.36 4.61 26.80
N LYS A 107 30.69 4.67 26.76
CA LYS A 107 31.53 3.47 26.60
C LYS A 107 31.28 2.44 27.70
N SER A 108 31.29 2.88 28.97
CA SER A 108 31.03 1.99 30.11
C SER A 108 29.65 1.33 30.02
N GLN A 109 28.62 2.09 29.65
CA GLN A 109 27.26 1.57 29.48
C GLN A 109 27.17 0.57 28.31
N LEU A 110 27.85 0.85 27.20
CA LEU A 110 27.86 -0.04 26.04
C LEU A 110 28.55 -1.37 26.34
N THR A 111 29.70 -1.35 27.03
CA THR A 111 30.40 -2.57 27.45
C THR A 111 29.52 -3.44 28.36
N GLN A 112 28.87 -2.82 29.36
CA GLN A 112 27.97 -3.54 30.28
C GLN A 112 26.76 -4.14 29.54
N LEU A 113 26.21 -3.43 28.57
CA LEU A 113 25.12 -3.94 27.73
C LEU A 113 25.57 -5.14 26.89
N LEU A 114 26.75 -5.06 26.25
CA LEU A 114 27.29 -6.15 25.43
C LEU A 114 27.58 -7.41 26.27
N GLU A 115 28.09 -7.24 27.49
CA GLU A 115 28.28 -8.35 28.43
C GLU A 115 26.94 -9.01 28.77
N THR A 116 25.91 -8.23 29.08
CA THR A 116 24.56 -8.75 29.36
C THR A 116 24.00 -9.52 28.16
N LEU A 117 24.16 -8.99 26.95
CA LEU A 117 23.68 -9.62 25.72
C LEU A 117 24.47 -10.91 25.40
N SER A 118 25.76 -10.98 25.75
CA SER A 118 26.62 -12.15 25.51
C SER A 118 26.18 -13.40 26.29
N HIS A 119 25.48 -13.22 27.41
CA HIS A 119 24.90 -14.31 28.20
C HIS A 119 23.53 -14.79 27.69
N THR A 120 22.98 -14.15 26.65
CA THR A 120 21.68 -14.48 26.08
C THR A 120 21.80 -15.02 24.65
N GLU A 121 20.74 -15.64 24.14
CA GLU A 121 20.66 -16.01 22.74
C GLU A 121 20.12 -14.80 21.93
N PRO A 122 20.90 -14.25 20.98
CA PRO A 122 20.48 -13.07 20.24
C PRO A 122 19.51 -13.42 19.10
N HIS A 123 18.35 -12.76 19.08
CA HIS A 123 17.42 -12.76 17.95
C HIS A 123 17.46 -11.40 17.23
N TYR A 124 17.73 -11.40 15.93
CA TYR A 124 17.92 -10.18 15.16
C TYR A 124 16.67 -9.80 14.37
N ILE A 125 16.14 -8.60 14.61
CA ILE A 125 15.13 -7.95 13.78
C ILE A 125 15.80 -6.79 13.04
N ARG A 126 15.77 -6.80 11.71
CA ARG A 126 16.31 -5.72 10.87
C ARG A 126 15.17 -4.92 10.26
N CYS A 127 15.07 -3.67 10.64
CA CYS A 127 14.10 -2.73 10.07
C CYS A 127 14.64 -2.12 8.77
N VAL A 128 13.79 -1.99 7.75
CA VAL A 128 14.14 -1.39 6.47
C VAL A 128 13.18 -0.24 6.17
N LYS A 129 13.73 0.94 5.88
CA LYS A 129 12.96 2.12 5.46
C LYS A 129 12.65 2.02 3.97
N PRO A 130 11.37 1.88 3.56
CA PRO A 130 11.01 1.61 2.18
C PRO A 130 11.07 2.85 1.27
N ASN A 131 10.90 4.04 1.84
CA ASN A 131 10.99 5.31 1.12
C ASN A 131 11.27 6.46 2.10
N ASN A 132 11.83 7.56 1.60
CA ASN A 132 12.11 8.75 2.41
C ASN A 132 10.88 9.65 2.64
N LEU A 133 9.80 9.44 1.88
CA LEU A 133 8.55 10.21 1.98
C LEU A 133 7.61 9.75 3.11
N LEU A 134 7.93 8.64 3.79
CA LEU A 134 7.12 8.05 4.86
C LEU A 134 5.70 7.66 4.41
N LYS A 135 5.53 7.27 3.14
CA LYS A 135 4.22 6.90 2.56
C LYS A 135 4.05 5.39 2.39
N PRO A 136 2.82 4.87 2.56
CA PRO A 136 2.53 3.48 2.25
C PRO A 136 2.64 3.21 0.75
N SER A 137 3.00 1.98 0.40
CA SER A 137 3.04 1.48 -1.00
C SER A 137 4.04 2.16 -1.93
N ILE A 138 5.03 2.91 -1.41
CA ILE A 138 6.16 3.44 -2.17
C ILE A 138 7.42 2.66 -1.81
N PHE A 139 8.13 2.14 -2.82
CA PHE A 139 9.30 1.29 -2.65
C PHE A 139 10.50 1.84 -3.45
N GLU A 140 11.53 2.33 -2.76
CA GLU A 140 12.73 2.94 -3.36
C GLU A 140 13.88 1.93 -3.43
N ASN A 141 14.00 1.25 -4.57
CA ASN A 141 14.96 0.15 -4.79
C ASN A 141 16.41 0.48 -4.36
N GLN A 142 16.94 1.66 -4.71
CA GLN A 142 18.34 1.98 -4.43
C GLN A 142 18.63 2.15 -2.92
N ASN A 143 17.75 2.86 -2.20
CA ASN A 143 17.91 3.09 -0.76
C ASN A 143 17.77 1.79 0.05
N ILE A 144 16.86 0.90 -0.38
CA ILE A 144 16.66 -0.41 0.24
C ILE A 144 17.87 -1.31 -0.02
N LEU A 145 18.39 -1.31 -1.25
CA LEU A 145 19.54 -2.13 -1.61
C LEU A 145 20.82 -1.68 -0.88
N GLN A 146 20.99 -0.37 -0.64
CA GLN A 146 22.05 0.16 0.21
C GLN A 146 21.90 -0.32 1.67
N GLN A 147 20.69 -0.26 2.24
CA GLN A 147 20.42 -0.76 3.60
C GLN A 147 20.71 -2.27 3.74
N LEU A 148 20.38 -3.07 2.72
CA LEU A 148 20.68 -4.51 2.72
C LEU A 148 22.19 -4.78 2.62
N ARG A 149 22.93 -4.01 1.82
CA ARG A 149 24.39 -4.15 1.70
C ARG A 149 25.12 -3.80 2.99
N CYS A 150 24.66 -2.78 3.72
CA CYS A 150 25.30 -2.34 4.96
C CYS A 150 25.05 -3.28 6.16
N GLY A 151 24.05 -4.17 6.10
CA GLY A 151 23.65 -5.03 7.22
C GLY A 151 23.64 -6.53 6.95
N VAL A 152 23.89 -6.97 5.71
CA VAL A 152 23.81 -8.38 5.31
C VAL A 152 25.13 -8.83 4.67
N ILE A 153 26.14 -9.03 5.51
CA ILE A 153 27.24 -9.95 5.20
C ILE A 153 27.24 -10.97 6.33
N SER A 154 26.84 -12.19 6.03
CA SER A 154 27.08 -13.33 6.92
C SER A 154 27.59 -14.48 6.09
N ILE A 155 28.84 -14.82 6.38
CA ILE A 155 29.48 -16.09 6.05
C ILE A 155 28.54 -17.22 6.47
N VAL A 156 28.22 -18.10 5.52
CA VAL A 156 27.46 -19.32 5.78
C VAL A 156 28.47 -20.41 6.16
N LEU A 157 28.58 -20.69 7.46
CA LEU A 157 29.23 -21.90 7.97
C LEU A 157 28.18 -23.01 8.08
N ILE A 158 28.29 -24.03 7.23
CA ILE A 158 27.45 -25.23 7.34
C ILE A 158 28.01 -26.11 8.46
N ARG A 159 27.28 -26.19 9.58
CA ARG A 159 27.45 -27.27 10.56
C ARG A 159 26.53 -28.43 10.14
N ILE A 160 27.12 -29.57 9.79
CA ILE A 160 26.38 -30.82 9.61
C ILE A 160 26.28 -31.49 10.98
N SER A 161 25.07 -31.65 11.48
CA SER A 161 24.77 -32.41 12.70
C SER A 161 24.58 -33.89 12.34
N SER A 162 25.08 -34.76 13.24
CA SER A 162 25.03 -36.23 13.23
C SER A 162 25.95 -36.94 12.22
N TYR A 163 26.80 -37.84 12.75
CA TYR A 163 27.81 -38.61 12.02
C TYR A 163 27.60 -40.10 12.30
N SER A 164 26.87 -40.77 11.42
CA SER A 164 26.88 -42.22 11.27
C SER A 164 27.87 -42.62 10.16
N ASP A 165 28.44 -43.83 10.20
CA ASP A 165 29.29 -44.36 9.12
C ASP A 165 28.54 -44.40 7.76
N ASP A 166 27.21 -44.53 7.81
CA ASP A 166 26.35 -44.43 6.63
C ASP A 166 26.22 -43.00 6.08
N ASP A 167 26.36 -41.98 6.92
CA ASP A 167 26.32 -40.58 6.50
C ASP A 167 27.59 -40.19 5.72
N ILE A 168 28.74 -40.79 6.06
CA ILE A 168 29.99 -40.62 5.30
C ILE A 168 29.86 -41.21 3.90
N LYS A 169 29.31 -42.43 3.80
CA LYS A 169 29.06 -43.10 2.51
C LYS A 169 28.06 -42.31 1.67
N THR A 170 26.99 -41.82 2.29
CA THR A 170 25.97 -41.01 1.62
C THR A 170 26.55 -39.68 1.13
N SER A 171 27.39 -39.03 1.94
CA SER A 171 28.07 -37.78 1.58
C SER A 171 29.04 -37.99 0.42
N LYS A 172 29.84 -39.08 0.44
CA LYS A 172 30.70 -39.47 -0.69
C LYS A 172 29.88 -39.66 -1.97
N LEU A 173 28.80 -40.43 -1.91
CA LEU A 173 27.94 -40.69 -3.06
C LEU A 173 27.30 -39.41 -3.62
N LEU A 174 26.90 -38.48 -2.75
CA LEU A 174 26.32 -37.19 -3.16
C LEU A 174 27.36 -36.31 -3.87
N ILE A 175 28.58 -36.25 -3.35
CA ILE A 175 29.68 -35.45 -3.91
C ILE A 175 30.15 -36.05 -5.25
N GLU A 176 30.21 -37.38 -5.36
CA GLU A 176 30.50 -38.08 -6.62
C GLU A 176 29.42 -37.82 -7.66
N LYS A 177 28.13 -37.90 -7.29
CA LYS A 177 27.02 -37.52 -8.19
C LYS A 177 27.06 -36.04 -8.57
N ALA A 178 27.59 -35.18 -7.69
CA ALA A 178 27.80 -33.77 -7.98
C ALA A 178 29.02 -33.52 -8.90
N ASN A 179 29.88 -34.51 -9.13
CA ASN A 179 31.10 -34.41 -9.93
C ASN A 179 32.08 -33.32 -9.45
N LEU A 180 32.22 -33.18 -8.13
CA LEU A 180 33.11 -32.19 -7.51
C LEU A 180 34.50 -32.80 -7.30
N GLN A 181 35.53 -32.08 -7.71
CA GLN A 181 36.93 -32.49 -7.55
C GLN A 181 37.64 -31.65 -6.50
N GLY A 182 38.49 -32.27 -5.66
CA GLY A 182 39.34 -31.56 -4.69
C GLY A 182 38.67 -31.28 -3.33
N TYR A 183 37.65 -32.05 -2.97
CA TYR A 183 37.07 -32.08 -1.62
C TYR A 183 37.90 -32.98 -0.71
N GLN A 184 37.83 -32.76 0.61
CA GLN A 184 38.39 -33.67 1.61
C GLN A 184 37.30 -34.07 2.61
N ILE A 185 37.32 -35.30 3.11
CA ILE A 185 36.37 -35.78 4.12
C ILE A 185 37.15 -36.08 5.38
N GLY A 186 36.81 -35.37 6.45
CA GLY A 186 37.38 -35.55 7.78
C GLY A 186 36.65 -36.62 8.58
N LYS A 187 36.88 -36.61 9.89
CA LYS A 187 36.25 -37.54 10.82
C LYS A 187 34.83 -37.17 11.21
N THR A 188 34.43 -35.90 11.09
CA THR A 188 33.07 -35.44 11.37
C THR A 188 32.56 -34.42 10.35
N LYS A 189 33.43 -33.93 9.44
CA LYS A 189 33.12 -32.81 8.53
C LYS A 189 33.59 -33.08 7.10
N VAL A 190 32.86 -32.53 6.14
CA VAL A 190 33.28 -32.45 4.73
C VAL A 190 33.88 -31.08 4.47
N PHE A 191 35.10 -31.07 3.93
CA PHE A 191 35.85 -29.87 3.62
C PHE A 191 35.81 -29.61 2.11
N LEU A 192 35.27 -28.44 1.77
CA LEU A 192 35.12 -27.97 0.41
C LEU A 192 35.99 -26.72 0.21
N ARG A 193 36.64 -26.64 -0.95
CA ARG A 193 37.36 -25.44 -1.38
C ARG A 193 36.38 -24.30 -1.70
N ALA A 194 36.89 -23.08 -1.63
CA ALA A 194 36.16 -21.89 -2.11
C ALA A 194 35.68 -22.11 -3.56
N GLY A 195 34.42 -21.82 -3.84
CA GLY A 195 33.76 -22.04 -5.14
C GLY A 195 32.98 -23.35 -5.25
N GLN A 196 33.42 -24.45 -4.62
CA GLN A 196 32.70 -25.74 -4.66
C GLN A 196 31.38 -25.68 -3.88
N MET A 197 31.41 -25.02 -2.70
CA MET A 197 30.19 -24.77 -1.93
C MET A 197 29.19 -23.94 -2.74
N ALA A 198 29.68 -22.92 -3.46
CA ALA A 198 28.85 -22.09 -4.31
C ALA A 198 28.22 -22.89 -5.47
N GLU A 199 28.95 -23.83 -6.07
CA GLU A 199 28.41 -24.73 -7.09
C GLU A 199 27.35 -25.68 -6.53
N LEU A 200 27.60 -26.27 -5.36
CA LEU A 200 26.62 -27.12 -4.66
C LEU A 200 25.35 -26.34 -4.29
N ASP A 201 25.50 -25.14 -3.75
CA ASP A 201 24.39 -24.28 -3.40
C ASP A 201 23.63 -23.78 -4.64
N ALA A 202 24.31 -23.54 -5.76
CA ALA A 202 23.67 -23.23 -7.04
C ALA A 202 22.80 -24.41 -7.51
N ARG A 203 23.33 -25.64 -7.51
CA ARG A 203 22.55 -26.83 -7.88
C ARG A 203 21.40 -27.11 -6.91
N ARG A 204 21.64 -26.97 -5.61
CA ARG A 204 20.60 -27.09 -4.58
C ARG A 204 19.49 -26.07 -4.81
N SER A 205 19.85 -24.81 -5.05
CA SER A 205 18.92 -23.72 -5.34
C SER A 205 18.15 -23.98 -6.64
N GLU A 206 18.79 -24.55 -7.66
CA GLU A 206 18.13 -24.93 -8.90
C GLU A 206 17.08 -26.04 -8.68
N VAL A 207 17.44 -27.13 -7.99
CA VAL A 207 16.53 -28.25 -7.74
C VAL A 207 15.36 -27.83 -6.85
N LEU A 208 15.64 -27.13 -5.74
CA LEU A 208 14.60 -26.58 -4.88
C LEU A 208 13.75 -25.55 -5.62
N GLY A 209 14.39 -24.73 -6.45
CA GLY A 209 13.74 -23.74 -7.32
C GLY A 209 12.77 -24.37 -8.32
N ARG A 210 13.14 -25.49 -8.96
CA ARG A 210 12.26 -26.24 -9.88
C ARG A 210 11.03 -26.78 -9.15
N SER A 211 11.22 -27.38 -7.98
CA SER A 211 10.12 -27.92 -7.15
C SER A 211 9.21 -26.82 -6.62
N ALA A 212 9.80 -25.76 -6.06
CA ALA A 212 9.09 -24.57 -5.62
C ALA A 212 8.31 -23.93 -6.78
N SER A 213 8.91 -23.81 -7.96
CA SER A 213 8.24 -23.25 -9.15
C SER A 213 6.99 -24.03 -9.54
N LYS A 214 6.97 -25.36 -9.43
CA LYS A 214 5.77 -26.17 -9.70
C LYS A 214 4.65 -25.86 -8.71
N VAL A 215 4.99 -25.80 -7.42
CA VAL A 215 4.02 -25.50 -6.34
C VAL A 215 3.53 -24.06 -6.44
N GLN A 216 4.45 -23.11 -6.55
CA GLN A 216 4.18 -21.69 -6.72
C GLN A 216 3.34 -21.45 -7.97
N ARG A 217 3.64 -22.06 -9.11
CA ARG A 217 2.81 -21.95 -10.32
C ARG A 217 1.37 -22.37 -10.05
N LYS A 218 1.15 -23.51 -9.41
CA LYS A 218 -0.21 -23.98 -9.09
C LYS A 218 -0.95 -23.01 -8.17
N PHE A 219 -0.26 -22.53 -7.12
CA PHE A 219 -0.82 -21.56 -6.18
C PHE A 219 -1.09 -20.21 -6.84
N LEU A 220 -0.15 -19.67 -7.62
CA LEU A 220 -0.28 -18.40 -8.33
C LEU A 220 -1.42 -18.47 -9.34
N THR A 221 -1.55 -19.56 -10.10
CA THR A 221 -2.70 -19.78 -10.98
C THR A 221 -4.01 -19.79 -10.18
N HIS A 222 -4.08 -20.51 -9.05
CA HIS A 222 -5.28 -20.54 -8.22
C HIS A 222 -5.63 -19.16 -7.64
N SER A 223 -4.64 -18.43 -7.12
CA SER A 223 -4.79 -17.07 -6.58
C SER A 223 -5.25 -16.09 -7.66
N ALA A 224 -4.63 -16.14 -8.84
CA ALA A 224 -5.04 -15.35 -10.00
C ALA A 224 -6.47 -15.68 -10.45
N GLN A 225 -6.83 -16.97 -10.51
CA GLN A 225 -8.18 -17.39 -10.86
C GLN A 225 -9.22 -16.91 -9.84
N LYS A 226 -8.90 -16.96 -8.54
CA LYS A 226 -9.77 -16.45 -7.47
C LYS A 226 -10.00 -14.94 -7.62
N LYS A 227 -8.94 -14.17 -7.87
CA LYS A 227 -9.04 -12.72 -8.13
C LYS A 227 -9.85 -12.43 -9.40
N TYR A 228 -9.58 -13.15 -10.48
CA TYR A 228 -10.32 -13.02 -11.74
C TYR A 228 -11.81 -13.32 -11.57
N ASN A 229 -12.16 -14.40 -10.86
CA ASN A 229 -13.55 -14.76 -10.60
C ASN A 229 -14.28 -13.69 -9.77
N SER A 230 -13.62 -13.10 -8.77
CA SER A 230 -14.17 -12.00 -7.98
C SER A 230 -14.43 -10.75 -8.84
N LEU A 231 -13.46 -10.38 -9.69
CA LEU A 231 -13.60 -9.26 -10.62
C LEU A 231 -14.72 -9.51 -11.64
N LYS A 232 -14.80 -10.73 -12.18
CA LYS A 232 -15.84 -11.16 -13.11
C LYS A 232 -17.24 -11.04 -12.48
N GLN A 233 -17.42 -11.48 -11.24
CA GLN A 233 -18.70 -11.34 -10.55
C GLN A 233 -19.10 -9.87 -10.38
N SER A 234 -18.16 -9.01 -10.00
CA SER A 234 -18.41 -7.56 -9.90
C SER A 234 -18.82 -6.96 -11.25
N SER A 235 -18.15 -7.36 -12.33
CA SER A 235 -18.49 -6.94 -13.70
C SER A 235 -19.90 -7.39 -14.11
N ILE A 236 -20.30 -8.62 -13.79
CA ILE A 236 -21.65 -9.14 -14.08
C ILE A 236 -22.73 -8.29 -13.38
N HIS A 237 -22.52 -7.90 -12.12
CA HIS A 237 -23.46 -7.04 -11.39
C HIS A 237 -23.61 -5.68 -12.08
N ILE A 238 -22.49 -5.05 -12.44
CA ILE A 238 -22.51 -3.75 -13.15
C ILE A 238 -23.25 -3.89 -14.48
N GLN A 239 -22.97 -4.94 -15.25
CA GLN A 239 -23.65 -5.18 -16.53
C GLN A 239 -25.16 -5.38 -16.35
N ALA A 240 -25.60 -6.08 -15.30
CA ALA A 240 -27.02 -6.28 -15.01
C ALA A 240 -27.72 -4.94 -14.74
N VAL A 241 -27.11 -4.08 -13.93
CA VAL A 241 -27.62 -2.72 -13.65
C VAL A 241 -27.70 -1.90 -14.93
N CYS A 242 -26.64 -1.89 -15.74
CA CYS A 242 -26.61 -1.15 -17.01
C CYS A 242 -27.70 -1.63 -17.99
N ARG A 243 -27.85 -2.95 -18.17
CA ARG A 243 -28.91 -3.52 -19.02
C ARG A 243 -30.30 -3.12 -18.52
N GLY A 244 -30.51 -3.14 -17.20
CA GLY A 244 -31.76 -2.67 -16.58
C GLY A 244 -32.04 -1.19 -16.82
N GLN A 245 -31.02 -0.34 -16.73
CA GLN A 245 -31.14 1.11 -16.98
C GLN A 245 -31.52 1.39 -18.44
N ILE A 246 -30.91 0.69 -19.39
CA ILE A 246 -31.26 0.80 -20.82
C ILE A 246 -32.72 0.41 -21.04
N GLY A 247 -33.18 -0.68 -20.41
CA GLY A 247 -34.58 -1.12 -20.48
C GLY A 247 -35.56 -0.07 -19.95
N ARG A 248 -35.27 0.52 -18.78
CA ARG A 248 -36.10 1.59 -18.19
C ARG A 248 -36.17 2.82 -19.08
N ASN A 249 -35.05 3.28 -19.62
CA ASN A 249 -35.02 4.43 -20.53
C ASN A 249 -35.85 4.20 -21.81
N ARG A 250 -35.75 3.00 -22.40
CA ARG A 250 -36.58 2.62 -23.56
C ARG A 250 -38.09 2.65 -23.24
N TYR A 251 -38.47 2.16 -22.07
CA TYR A 251 -39.87 2.17 -21.62
C TYR A 251 -40.40 3.59 -21.41
N GLU A 252 -39.62 4.47 -20.78
CA GLU A 252 -39.97 5.88 -20.60
C GLU A 252 -40.14 6.61 -21.93
N ASN A 253 -39.24 6.38 -22.90
CA ASN A 253 -39.39 6.91 -24.25
C ASN A 253 -40.70 6.46 -24.89
N ARG A 254 -41.00 5.15 -24.87
CA ARG A 254 -42.26 4.62 -25.41
C ARG A 254 -43.49 5.21 -24.71
N ARG A 255 -43.45 5.38 -23.39
CA ARG A 255 -44.55 6.03 -22.64
C ARG A 255 -44.78 7.46 -23.11
N ARG A 256 -43.71 8.23 -23.31
CA ARG A 256 -43.77 9.60 -23.83
C ARG A 256 -44.35 9.63 -25.25
N ASP A 257 -43.92 8.73 -26.12
CA ASP A 257 -44.42 8.64 -27.50
C ASP A 257 -45.93 8.34 -27.53
N VAL A 258 -46.39 7.36 -26.73
CA VAL A 258 -47.82 7.02 -26.64
C VAL A 258 -48.64 8.18 -26.09
N ALA A 259 -48.14 8.89 -25.07
CA ALA A 259 -48.82 10.07 -24.53
C ALA A 259 -48.93 11.19 -25.58
N SER A 260 -47.85 11.43 -26.34
CA SER A 260 -47.83 12.39 -27.44
C SER A 260 -48.87 12.07 -28.51
N VAL A 261 -48.94 10.81 -28.95
CA VAL A 261 -49.93 10.37 -29.96
C VAL A 261 -51.37 10.54 -29.46
N LYS A 262 -51.64 10.24 -28.18
CA LYS A 262 -52.97 10.46 -27.59
C LYS A 262 -53.36 11.94 -27.61
N LEU A 263 -52.47 12.81 -27.13
CA LEU A 263 -52.70 14.25 -27.11
C LEU A 263 -52.92 14.82 -28.51
N GLN A 264 -52.11 14.39 -29.49
CA GLN A 264 -52.28 14.78 -30.89
C GLN A 264 -53.62 14.30 -31.47
N LYS A 265 -53.99 13.04 -31.22
CA LYS A 265 -55.27 12.48 -31.68
C LYS A 265 -56.45 13.28 -31.11
N ASP A 266 -56.45 13.53 -29.81
CA ASP A 266 -57.53 14.23 -29.13
C ASP A 266 -57.64 15.69 -29.61
N GLY A 267 -56.49 16.36 -29.79
CA GLY A 267 -56.43 17.70 -30.38
C GLY A 267 -56.98 17.75 -31.80
N ARG A 268 -56.58 16.82 -32.67
CA ARG A 268 -57.09 16.72 -34.06
C ARG A 268 -58.61 16.49 -34.09
N MET A 269 -59.11 15.60 -33.25
CA MET A 269 -60.54 15.33 -33.12
C MET A 269 -61.31 16.57 -32.65
N PHE A 270 -60.81 17.28 -31.64
CA PHE A 270 -61.42 18.50 -31.12
C PHE A 270 -61.55 19.58 -32.20
N ILE A 271 -60.48 19.83 -32.96
CA ILE A 271 -60.48 20.83 -34.05
C ILE A 271 -61.55 20.49 -35.10
N LYS A 272 -61.59 19.23 -35.57
CA LYS A 272 -62.58 18.79 -36.57
C LYS A 272 -64.01 18.88 -36.03
N ARG A 273 -64.25 18.48 -34.77
CA ARG A 273 -65.56 18.55 -34.14
C ARG A 273 -66.04 19.99 -33.96
N LYS A 274 -65.15 20.91 -33.57
CA LYS A 274 -65.47 22.33 -33.44
C LYS A 274 -65.90 22.92 -34.79
N ALA A 275 -65.12 22.67 -35.84
CA ALA A 275 -65.45 23.14 -37.20
C ALA A 275 -66.80 22.61 -37.69
N TYR A 276 -67.07 21.30 -37.51
CA TYR A 276 -68.36 20.70 -37.88
C TYR A 276 -69.53 21.33 -37.11
N LYS A 277 -69.40 21.52 -35.79
CA LYS A 277 -70.45 22.15 -34.97
C LYS A 277 -70.76 23.57 -35.42
N THR A 278 -69.74 24.37 -35.73
CA THR A 278 -69.93 25.74 -36.25
C THR A 278 -70.67 25.74 -37.58
N LEU A 279 -70.28 24.86 -38.51
CA LEU A 279 -70.93 24.74 -39.81
C LEU A 279 -72.39 24.26 -39.67
N SER A 280 -72.63 23.24 -38.84
CA SER A 280 -73.97 22.70 -38.58
C SER A 280 -74.89 23.74 -37.96
N ALA A 281 -74.43 24.49 -36.95
CA ALA A 281 -75.21 25.58 -36.35
C ALA A 281 -75.55 26.67 -37.39
N SER A 282 -74.61 27.03 -38.25
CA SER A 282 -74.83 28.00 -39.34
C SER A 282 -75.88 27.49 -40.33
N ALA A 283 -75.80 26.23 -40.74
CA ALA A 283 -76.76 25.61 -41.65
C ALA A 283 -78.18 25.56 -41.03
N ILE A 284 -78.30 25.18 -39.75
CA ILE A 284 -79.58 25.17 -39.02
C ILE A 284 -80.19 26.57 -38.96
N ASN A 285 -79.38 27.60 -38.70
CA ASN A 285 -79.85 29.00 -38.67
C ASN A 285 -80.35 29.47 -40.05
N ILE A 286 -79.65 29.12 -41.13
CA ILE A 286 -80.09 29.45 -42.50
C ILE A 286 -81.39 28.72 -42.82
N GLN A 287 -81.47 27.41 -42.52
CA GLN A 287 -82.65 26.60 -42.77
C GLN A 287 -83.87 27.13 -41.99
N SER A 288 -83.71 27.49 -40.72
CA SER A 288 -84.80 28.05 -39.91
C SER A 288 -85.26 29.41 -40.44
N ALA A 289 -84.33 30.27 -40.88
CA ALA A 289 -84.65 31.55 -41.52
C ALA A 289 -85.43 31.36 -42.83
N ILE A 290 -85.00 30.44 -43.69
CA ILE A 290 -85.69 30.13 -44.96
C ILE A 290 -87.10 29.59 -44.69
N ARG A 291 -87.26 28.63 -43.78
CA ARG A 291 -88.58 28.10 -43.39
C ARG A 291 -89.49 29.22 -42.87
N GLY A 292 -88.94 30.09 -42.02
CA GLY A 292 -89.67 31.26 -41.53
C GLY A 292 -90.06 32.24 -42.64
N MET A 293 -89.20 32.48 -43.63
CA MET A 293 -89.53 33.32 -44.79
C MET A 293 -90.62 32.71 -45.66
N ALA A 294 -90.53 31.40 -45.95
CA ALA A 294 -91.54 30.69 -46.72
C ALA A 294 -92.93 30.77 -46.06
N ALA A 295 -93.02 30.51 -44.76
CA ALA A 295 -94.27 30.62 -44.01
C ALA A 295 -94.84 32.05 -44.00
N ARG A 296 -93.98 33.07 -43.87
CA ARG A 296 -94.40 34.49 -43.97
C ARG A 296 -94.90 34.85 -45.37
N ASN A 297 -94.27 34.32 -46.41
CA ASN A 297 -94.69 34.55 -47.79
C ASN A 297 -96.07 33.91 -48.06
N GLU A 298 -96.27 32.67 -47.61
CA GLU A 298 -97.55 31.99 -47.70
C GLU A 298 -98.66 32.75 -46.96
N TYR A 299 -98.39 33.23 -45.75
CA TYR A 299 -99.34 34.06 -45.00
C TYR A 299 -99.67 35.37 -45.73
N ARG A 300 -98.67 36.03 -46.34
CA ARG A 300 -98.89 37.25 -47.11
C ARG A 300 -99.77 37.00 -48.33
N ASN A 301 -99.55 35.90 -49.04
CA ASN A 301 -100.37 35.49 -50.19
C ASN A 301 -101.83 35.24 -49.76
N LYS A 302 -102.06 34.51 -48.67
CA LYS A 302 -103.42 34.32 -48.13
C LYS A 302 -104.09 35.64 -47.78
N LYS A 303 -103.36 36.55 -47.10
CA LYS A 303 -103.90 37.88 -46.76
C LYS A 303 -104.26 38.71 -48.01
N THR A 304 -103.47 38.60 -49.09
CA THR A 304 -103.81 39.27 -50.36
C THR A 304 -104.99 38.63 -51.06
N GLU A 305 -105.12 37.30 -51.02
CA GLU A 305 -106.27 36.57 -51.55
C GLU A 305 -107.56 36.94 -50.79
N ASP A 306 -107.53 36.92 -49.45
CA ASP A 306 -108.65 37.30 -48.59
C ASP A 306 -109.09 38.76 -48.87
N ALA A 307 -108.14 39.69 -48.99
CA ALA A 307 -108.43 41.08 -49.32
C ALA A 307 -109.06 41.23 -50.72
N ALA A 308 -108.60 40.44 -51.70
CA ALA A 308 -109.17 40.43 -53.04
C ALA A 308 -110.61 39.89 -53.05
N ILE A 309 -110.90 38.83 -52.27
CA ILE A 309 -112.26 38.30 -52.10
C ILE A 309 -113.19 39.36 -51.50
N ILE A 310 -112.75 40.06 -50.45
CA ILE A 310 -113.54 41.14 -49.83
C ILE A 310 -113.82 42.27 -50.84
N LEU A 311 -112.82 42.68 -51.62
CA LEU A 311 -113.00 43.69 -52.66
C LEU A 311 -113.98 43.24 -53.75
N GLN A 312 -113.92 41.97 -54.18
CA GLN A 312 -114.86 41.40 -55.15
C GLN A 312 -116.29 41.40 -54.61
N ASP A 313 -116.49 41.04 -53.34
CA ASP A 313 -117.81 41.04 -52.69
C ASP A 313 -118.39 42.47 -52.56
N ILE A 314 -117.55 43.46 -52.24
CA ILE A 314 -117.94 44.88 -52.22
C ILE A 314 -118.32 45.39 -53.61
N ILE A 315 -117.63 44.94 -54.67
CA ILE A 315 -117.97 45.33 -56.06
C ILE A 315 -119.27 44.68 -56.50
N LEU A 316 -119.45 43.38 -56.23
CA LEU A 316 -120.65 42.62 -56.61
C LEU A 316 -121.91 43.07 -55.86
N SER A 317 -121.77 43.56 -54.62
CA SER A 317 -122.90 44.12 -53.85
C SER A 317 -123.32 45.54 -54.27
N LYS A 318 -122.57 46.19 -55.19
CA LYS A 318 -122.86 47.52 -55.74
C LYS A 318 -123.33 47.51 -57.21
N ILE A 319 -123.46 46.34 -57.81
CA ILE A 319 -124.05 46.10 -59.15
C ILE A 319 -125.46 45.56 -58.95
#